data_AF-A0A6A6FDZ1-F1
#
_entry.id   AF-A0A6A6FDZ1-F1
#
_cell.length_a   1.000
_cell.length_b   1.000
_cell.length_c   1.000
_cell.angle_alpha   90.00
_cell.angle_beta   90.00
_cell.angle_gamma   90.00
#
_symmetry.space_group_name_H-M   'P 1'
#
loop_
_entity.id
_entity.type
_entity.pdbx_description
1 polymer ?
#
loop_
_entity_poly.entity_id
_entity_poly.type
_entity_poly.pdbx_seq_one_letter_code
_entity_poly.pdbx_strand_id
1 'polypeptide(L)'
;MRTGLLFRAVCDQSQGTNSAELFAPAVAGSSDQSRRAHRPPAVIGGQKLKDALGWKKKEDSAFSFFTPSLLFALATASQRKYGGDTNLKIICFEASRATTLQGERAEFRLVSTVMEELGITMLRGTGDRKKFSDVVLSTTCVVPGNDVRVADFEQLEQQGLYELYPYLGENRFRDRPKLNRVIEQARDFGWQSERPLSLPKIGVAAQLAALFIGVRGRRPSSTQIDPLLLASLLSLQKRHSSDPALTCWLQGFSHEVIEIDTCEVEPEPARSSPVPEVAQQHDLMRALKSRQIVGAGLTGNSTIATTDLEQDAREFEQWRSMRDARYRAGNPRTSGKGGRSGG
;
A
#
# COMPACT_ATOMS: atom_id res chain seq x y z
N MET A 1 18.68 -1.56 -1.98
CA MET A 1 17.53 -0.69 -1.63
C MET A 1 17.39 -0.73 -0.12
N ARG A 2 17.46 0.39 0.62
CA ARG A 2 16.95 0.39 2.00
C ARG A 2 15.43 0.36 1.85
N THR A 3 14.84 -0.82 1.94
CA THR A 3 13.38 -0.96 1.96
C THR A 3 12.90 -0.42 3.30
N GLY A 4 12.11 0.65 3.27
CA GLY A 4 11.43 1.21 4.43
C GLY A 4 10.28 0.30 4.87
N LEU A 5 9.17 0.90 5.28
CA LEU A 5 7.95 0.18 5.62
C LEU A 5 7.45 -0.61 4.39
N LEU A 6 7.23 -1.92 4.55
CA LEU A 6 6.61 -2.76 3.54
C LEU A 6 5.22 -3.19 4.01
N PHE A 7 4.30 -3.28 3.05
CA PHE A 7 2.92 -3.71 3.24
C PHE A 7 2.64 -4.97 2.43
N ARG A 8 1.71 -5.79 2.93
CA ARG A 8 1.12 -6.92 2.21
C ARG A 8 -0.34 -7.06 2.59
N ALA A 9 -1.22 -7.05 1.58
CA ALA A 9 -2.61 -7.45 1.74
C ALA A 9 -2.73 -8.98 1.68
N VAL A 10 -3.36 -9.57 2.69
CA VAL A 10 -3.51 -11.03 2.84
C VAL A 10 -4.97 -11.39 3.12
N CYS A 11 -5.34 -12.60 2.75
CA CYS A 11 -6.65 -13.23 2.96
C CYS A 11 -6.48 -14.75 3.10
N ASP A 12 -7.56 -15.46 3.43
CA ASP A 12 -7.56 -16.92 3.57
C ASP A 12 -7.11 -17.66 2.29
N GLN A 13 -7.31 -17.07 1.11
CA GLN A 13 -6.92 -17.68 -0.17
C GLN A 13 -5.50 -17.31 -0.65
N SER A 14 -4.70 -16.67 0.19
CA SER A 14 -3.33 -16.28 -0.16
C SER A 14 -2.42 -17.50 -0.22
N GLN A 15 -1.63 -17.62 -1.29
CA GLN A 15 -0.63 -18.68 -1.39
C GLN A 15 0.49 -18.48 -0.35
N GLY A 16 0.97 -19.60 0.21
CA GLY A 16 2.04 -19.64 1.19
C GLY A 16 1.59 -19.25 2.60
N THR A 17 2.57 -19.00 3.47
CA THR A 17 2.31 -18.56 4.85
C THR A 17 2.27 -17.05 4.90
N ASN A 18 1.23 -16.50 5.52
CA ASN A 18 0.86 -15.09 5.45
C ASN A 18 0.44 -14.57 6.83
N SER A 19 1.30 -14.71 7.83
CA SER A 19 1.03 -14.25 9.19
C SER A 19 1.95 -13.10 9.58
N ALA A 20 1.62 -12.42 10.67
CA ALA A 20 2.47 -11.40 11.25
C ALA A 20 3.81 -11.94 11.77
N GLU A 21 3.88 -13.24 12.05
CA GLU A 21 5.09 -13.88 12.56
C GLU A 21 5.98 -14.43 11.43
N LEU A 22 5.37 -14.73 10.28
CA LEU A 22 6.07 -15.37 9.17
C LEU A 22 5.37 -15.16 7.83
N PHE A 23 6.15 -14.71 6.85
CA PHE A 23 5.82 -14.85 5.44
C PHE A 23 6.67 -15.95 4.81
N ALA A 24 6.04 -16.95 4.20
CA ALA A 24 6.76 -18.00 3.49
C ALA A 24 6.16 -18.21 2.10
N PRO A 25 6.99 -18.33 1.04
CA PRO A 25 6.52 -18.76 -0.28
C PRO A 25 5.76 -20.09 -0.21
N ALA A 26 4.84 -20.33 -1.14
CA ALA A 26 4.07 -21.59 -1.15
C ALA A 26 4.96 -22.82 -1.30
N VAL A 27 6.03 -22.71 -2.11
CA VAL A 27 7.01 -23.79 -2.31
C VAL A 27 7.77 -24.20 -1.04
N ALA A 28 7.77 -23.36 0.01
CA ALA A 28 8.40 -23.69 1.30
C ALA A 28 7.57 -24.69 2.13
N GLY A 29 6.37 -25.02 1.67
CA GLY A 29 5.45 -25.95 2.33
C GLY A 29 4.75 -25.34 3.55
N SER A 30 3.91 -26.16 4.18
CA SER A 30 3.06 -25.76 5.30
C SER A 30 3.61 -26.13 6.69
N SER A 31 4.62 -27.02 6.78
CA SER A 31 5.17 -27.45 8.06
C SER A 31 6.36 -26.58 8.48
N ASP A 32 6.58 -26.44 9.79
CA ASP A 32 7.71 -25.66 10.29
C ASP A 32 9.05 -26.26 9.88
N GLN A 33 9.13 -27.60 9.81
CA GLN A 33 10.30 -28.30 9.33
C GLN A 33 10.58 -27.99 7.85
N SER A 34 9.55 -28.02 6.98
CA SER A 34 9.74 -27.73 5.56
C SER A 34 10.19 -26.27 5.35
N ARG A 35 9.60 -25.33 6.09
CA ARG A 35 9.96 -23.90 6.01
C ARG A 35 11.37 -23.62 6.49
N ARG A 36 11.86 -24.30 7.53
CA ARG A 36 13.24 -24.16 8.01
C ARG A 36 14.26 -24.78 7.06
N ALA A 37 13.89 -25.88 6.39
CA ALA A 37 14.70 -26.55 5.39
C ALA A 37 14.68 -25.84 4.02
N HIS A 38 13.68 -24.98 3.76
CA HIS A 38 13.55 -24.25 2.51
C HIS A 38 14.83 -23.48 2.17
N ARG A 39 15.21 -23.56 0.91
CA ARG A 39 16.31 -22.81 0.33
C ARG A 39 15.78 -22.04 -0.87
N PRO A 40 16.00 -20.71 -0.93
CA PRO A 40 15.60 -19.93 -2.10
C PRO A 40 16.29 -20.49 -3.35
N PRO A 41 15.64 -20.44 -4.52
CA PRO A 41 16.26 -20.90 -5.75
C PRO A 41 17.51 -20.05 -6.07
N ALA A 42 18.59 -20.70 -6.53
CA ALA A 42 19.81 -19.99 -6.92
C ALA A 42 19.58 -19.00 -8.08
N VAL A 43 18.59 -19.29 -8.94
CA VAL A 43 18.21 -18.44 -10.07
C VAL A 43 16.68 -18.29 -10.12
N ILE A 44 16.21 -17.06 -10.27
CA ILE A 44 14.78 -16.78 -10.45
C ILE A 44 14.37 -17.12 -11.89
N GLY A 45 13.43 -18.06 -12.06
CA GLY A 45 12.87 -18.38 -13.36
C GLY A 45 11.94 -17.29 -13.89
N GLY A 46 12.28 -16.67 -15.03
CA GLY A 46 11.50 -15.56 -15.60
C GLY A 46 10.04 -15.92 -15.94
N GLN A 47 9.79 -17.13 -16.44
CA GLN A 47 8.42 -17.60 -16.71
C GLN A 47 7.61 -17.77 -15.41
N LYS A 48 8.22 -18.36 -14.37
CA LYS A 48 7.59 -18.51 -13.04
C LYS A 48 7.23 -17.15 -12.45
N LEU A 49 8.10 -16.15 -12.59
CA LEU A 49 7.82 -14.79 -12.15
C LEU A 49 6.65 -14.16 -12.92
N LYS A 50 6.60 -14.31 -14.26
CA LYS A 50 5.47 -13.83 -15.08
C LYS A 50 4.14 -14.45 -14.67
N ASP A 51 4.13 -15.76 -14.43
CA ASP A 51 2.91 -16.49 -14.03
C ASP A 51 2.44 -16.09 -12.63
N ALA A 52 3.38 -15.91 -11.69
CA ALA A 52 3.08 -15.43 -10.34
C ALA A 52 2.53 -13.99 -10.34
N LEU A 53 3.13 -13.07 -11.12
CA LEU A 53 2.63 -11.70 -11.31
C LEU A 53 1.29 -11.65 -12.06
N GLY A 54 0.98 -12.68 -12.84
CA GLY A 54 -0.33 -12.88 -13.46
C GLY A 54 -1.40 -13.48 -12.52
N TRP A 55 -1.05 -13.75 -11.26
CA TRP A 55 -1.89 -14.45 -10.27
C TRP A 55 -2.44 -15.80 -10.75
N LYS A 56 -1.67 -16.51 -11.58
CA LYS A 56 -2.03 -17.86 -11.99
C LYS A 56 -1.70 -18.82 -10.84
N LYS A 57 -2.71 -19.25 -10.07
CA LYS A 57 -2.57 -20.24 -8.99
C LYS A 57 -2.36 -21.69 -9.49
N LYS A 58 -1.77 -21.88 -10.68
CA LYS A 58 -1.56 -23.22 -11.26
C LYS A 58 -0.43 -23.98 -10.58
N GLU A 59 0.55 -23.25 -10.05
CA GLU A 59 1.72 -23.80 -9.37
C GLU A 59 1.93 -23.06 -8.04
N ASP A 60 2.64 -23.71 -7.14
CA ASP A 60 3.09 -23.09 -5.90
C ASP A 60 4.09 -21.97 -6.21
N SER A 61 3.77 -20.75 -5.79
CA SER A 61 4.63 -19.59 -5.98
C SER A 61 5.91 -19.71 -5.13
N ALA A 62 7.06 -19.50 -5.78
CA ALA A 62 8.36 -19.31 -5.14
C ALA A 62 8.56 -17.89 -4.59
N PHE A 63 7.56 -17.01 -4.72
CA PHE A 63 7.66 -15.59 -4.42
C PHE A 63 6.66 -15.16 -3.36
N SER A 64 7.14 -14.38 -2.41
CA SER A 64 6.35 -13.55 -1.51
C SER A 64 6.43 -12.09 -1.99
N PHE A 65 5.32 -11.55 -2.50
CA PHE A 65 5.23 -10.14 -2.92
C PHE A 65 4.84 -9.19 -1.79
N PHE A 66 5.47 -8.02 -1.78
CA PHE A 66 5.24 -6.91 -0.86
C PHE A 66 5.15 -5.60 -1.67
N THR A 67 4.72 -4.52 -1.04
CA THR A 67 4.70 -3.18 -1.64
C THR A 67 5.14 -2.14 -0.62
N PRO A 68 5.96 -1.14 -0.99
CA PRO A 68 6.21 0.02 -0.13
C PRO A 68 5.01 1.00 -0.13
N SER A 69 4.07 0.85 -1.06
CA SER A 69 2.89 1.71 -1.21
C SER A 69 1.70 1.17 -0.42
N LEU A 70 1.24 1.95 0.56
CA LEU A 70 -0.02 1.69 1.26
C LEU A 70 -1.21 1.76 0.28
N LEU A 71 -1.19 2.66 -0.70
CA LEU A 71 -2.21 2.74 -1.75
C LEU A 71 -2.37 1.41 -2.48
N PHE A 72 -1.25 0.79 -2.88
CA PHE A 72 -1.25 -0.50 -3.55
C PHE A 72 -1.85 -1.60 -2.64
N ALA A 73 -1.50 -1.60 -1.35
CA ALA A 73 -2.01 -2.58 -0.38
C ALA A 73 -3.53 -2.43 -0.17
N LEU A 74 -4.02 -1.20 0.02
CA LEU A 74 -5.45 -0.89 0.14
C LEU A 74 -6.23 -1.27 -1.12
N ALA A 75 -5.71 -0.93 -2.30
CA ALA A 75 -6.33 -1.29 -3.57
C ALA A 75 -6.38 -2.81 -3.77
N THR A 76 -5.33 -3.53 -3.35
CA THR A 76 -5.29 -5.00 -3.40
C THR A 76 -6.30 -5.62 -2.44
N ALA A 77 -6.38 -5.13 -1.20
CA ALA A 77 -7.34 -5.59 -0.20
C ALA A 77 -8.79 -5.34 -0.67
N SER A 78 -9.08 -4.15 -1.17
CA SER A 78 -10.37 -3.79 -1.77
C SER A 78 -10.74 -4.72 -2.93
N GLN A 79 -9.84 -4.92 -3.89
CA GLN A 79 -10.09 -5.81 -5.04
C GLN A 79 -10.39 -7.25 -4.59
N ARG A 80 -9.68 -7.77 -3.58
CA ARG A 80 -9.93 -9.10 -3.03
C ARG A 80 -11.27 -9.19 -2.31
N LYS A 81 -11.62 -8.19 -1.48
CA LYS A 81 -12.91 -8.13 -0.77
C LYS A 81 -14.08 -8.24 -1.74
N TYR A 82 -14.09 -7.35 -2.74
CA TYR A 82 -15.15 -7.32 -3.75
C TYR A 82 -14.99 -8.40 -4.83
N GLY A 83 -13.92 -9.19 -4.76
CA GLY A 83 -13.75 -10.43 -5.49
C GLY A 83 -14.30 -11.66 -4.77
N GLY A 84 -14.72 -11.53 -3.50
CA GLY A 84 -15.29 -12.59 -2.67
C GLY A 84 -14.32 -13.23 -1.65
N ASP A 85 -13.11 -12.69 -1.47
CA ASP A 85 -12.19 -13.17 -0.44
C ASP A 85 -12.61 -12.69 0.96
N THR A 86 -12.32 -13.52 1.98
CA THR A 86 -12.64 -13.28 3.40
C THR A 86 -11.39 -13.02 4.24
N ASN A 87 -11.59 -12.54 5.48
CA ASN A 87 -10.54 -12.36 6.49
C ASN A 87 -9.35 -11.51 5.97
N LEU A 88 -9.69 -10.37 5.36
CA LEU A 88 -8.73 -9.51 4.70
C LEU A 88 -7.99 -8.64 5.70
N LYS A 89 -6.66 -8.74 5.67
CA LYS A 89 -5.76 -7.99 6.55
C LYS A 89 -4.69 -7.30 5.75
N ILE A 90 -4.24 -6.16 6.23
CA ILE A 90 -3.03 -5.50 5.76
C ILE A 90 -1.98 -5.63 6.86
N ILE A 91 -0.88 -6.31 6.54
CA ILE A 91 0.26 -6.48 7.42
C ILE A 91 1.36 -5.53 6.96
N CYS A 92 1.98 -4.81 7.89
CA CYS A 92 3.15 -3.98 7.61
C CYS A 92 4.27 -4.19 8.62
N PHE A 93 5.50 -3.97 8.19
CA PHE A 93 6.70 -4.14 9.01
C PHE A 93 7.88 -3.36 8.40
N GLU A 94 8.87 -3.01 9.22
CA GLU A 94 10.08 -2.37 8.73
C GLU A 94 11.03 -3.42 8.10
N ALA A 95 11.24 -3.34 6.79
CA ALA A 95 12.03 -4.35 6.09
C ALA A 95 13.52 -4.35 6.47
N SER A 96 14.03 -3.28 7.08
CA SER A 96 15.38 -3.21 7.64
C SER A 96 15.57 -4.15 8.83
N ARG A 97 14.50 -4.47 9.57
CA ARG A 97 14.48 -5.31 10.77
C ARG A 97 14.08 -6.76 10.50
N ALA A 98 13.56 -7.04 9.29
CA ALA A 98 13.12 -8.36 8.91
C ALA A 98 14.30 -9.32 8.70
N THR A 99 14.13 -10.55 9.18
CA THR A 99 15.14 -11.61 9.11
C THR A 99 14.62 -12.85 8.39
N THR A 100 15.50 -13.77 8.02
CA THR A 100 15.15 -15.12 7.58
C THR A 100 14.90 -16.01 8.80
N LEU A 101 14.37 -17.22 8.58
CA LEU A 101 14.27 -18.23 9.65
C LEU A 101 15.65 -18.67 10.21
N GLN A 102 16.73 -18.36 9.51
CA GLN A 102 18.11 -18.62 9.93
C GLN A 102 18.73 -17.43 10.69
N GLY A 103 17.98 -16.33 10.86
CA GLY A 103 18.45 -15.12 11.54
C GLY A 103 19.25 -14.16 10.66
N GLU A 104 19.42 -14.46 9.38
CA GLU A 104 20.07 -13.57 8.42
C GLU A 104 19.14 -12.42 8.04
N ARG A 105 19.67 -11.32 7.51
CA ARG A 105 18.81 -10.23 7.00
C ARG A 105 17.97 -10.73 5.82
N ALA A 106 16.67 -10.45 5.84
CA ALA A 106 15.79 -10.80 4.73
C ALA A 106 16.12 -9.97 3.47
N GLU A 107 16.16 -10.63 2.32
CA GLU A 107 16.39 -9.96 1.04
C GLU A 107 15.07 -9.58 0.36
N PHE A 108 15.02 -8.34 -0.12
CA PHE A 108 13.88 -7.77 -0.82
C PHE A 108 14.36 -7.13 -2.13
N ARG A 109 13.77 -7.56 -3.26
CA ARG A 109 14.17 -7.09 -4.59
C ARG A 109 12.99 -6.48 -5.32
N LEU A 110 13.20 -5.33 -5.94
CA LEU A 110 12.17 -4.68 -6.76
C LEU A 110 11.87 -5.54 -8.00
N VAL A 111 10.59 -5.83 -8.23
CA VAL A 111 10.16 -6.68 -9.35
C VAL A 111 10.63 -6.12 -10.69
N SER A 112 10.55 -4.80 -10.90
CA SER A 112 11.00 -4.21 -12.16
C SER A 112 12.49 -4.44 -12.44
N THR A 113 13.34 -4.39 -11.40
CA THR A 113 14.78 -4.67 -11.53
C THR A 113 15.02 -6.14 -11.84
N VAL A 114 14.35 -7.06 -11.14
CA VAL A 114 14.44 -8.50 -11.43
C VAL A 114 13.96 -8.82 -12.85
N MET A 115 12.90 -8.14 -13.31
CA MET A 115 12.39 -8.32 -14.67
C MET A 115 13.39 -7.86 -15.74
N GLU A 116 14.05 -6.73 -15.50
CA GLU A 116 15.08 -6.18 -16.38
C GLU A 116 16.29 -7.12 -16.48
N GLU A 117 16.82 -7.60 -15.35
CA GLU A 117 17.92 -8.56 -15.31
C GLU A 117 17.61 -9.86 -16.05
N LEU A 118 16.36 -10.32 -15.98
CA LEU A 118 15.89 -11.53 -16.66
C LEU A 118 15.49 -11.30 -18.12
N GLY A 119 15.58 -10.07 -18.63
CA GLY A 119 15.15 -9.71 -19.99
C GLY A 119 13.66 -9.94 -20.24
N ILE A 120 12.83 -9.96 -19.20
CA ILE A 120 11.40 -10.23 -19.32
C ILE A 120 10.57 -8.95 -19.38
N THR A 121 9.63 -8.92 -20.31
CA THR A 121 8.64 -7.84 -20.42
C THR A 121 7.24 -8.41 -20.30
N MET A 122 6.35 -7.67 -19.62
CA MET A 122 4.92 -7.91 -19.59
C MET A 122 4.20 -6.71 -20.17
N LEU A 123 3.27 -6.96 -21.10
CA LEU A 123 2.52 -5.90 -21.78
C LEU A 123 1.09 -5.81 -21.27
N ARG A 124 0.52 -4.63 -21.39
CA ARG A 124 -0.91 -4.35 -21.24
C ARG A 124 -1.63 -4.73 -22.54
N GLY A 125 -2.97 -4.78 -22.47
CA GLY A 125 -3.79 -4.95 -23.69
C GLY A 125 -3.62 -3.82 -24.71
N THR A 126 -3.09 -2.66 -24.29
CA THR A 126 -2.76 -1.52 -25.15
C THR A 126 -1.40 -1.65 -25.85
N GLY A 127 -0.60 -2.66 -25.50
CA GLY A 127 0.79 -2.79 -25.97
C GLY A 127 1.82 -2.12 -25.07
N ASP A 128 1.41 -1.26 -24.13
CA ASP A 128 2.34 -0.60 -23.21
C ASP A 128 2.93 -1.58 -22.18
N ARG A 129 4.15 -1.30 -21.71
CA ARG A 129 4.80 -2.10 -20.65
C ARG A 129 4.05 -1.95 -19.32
N LYS A 130 3.81 -3.07 -18.63
CA LYS A 130 3.32 -3.07 -17.25
C LYS A 130 4.43 -2.55 -16.33
N LYS A 131 4.07 -1.61 -15.44
CA LYS A 131 4.97 -1.07 -14.42
C LYS A 131 4.78 -1.86 -13.13
N PHE A 132 5.88 -2.22 -12.48
CA PHE A 132 5.94 -2.92 -11.19
C PHE A 132 6.85 -2.17 -10.21
N SER A 133 6.85 -0.84 -10.29
CA SER A 133 7.67 0.06 -9.45
C SER A 133 7.34 -0.02 -7.96
N ASP A 134 6.20 -0.60 -7.63
CA ASP A 134 5.67 -0.66 -6.27
C ASP A 134 5.58 -2.10 -5.78
N VAL A 135 6.14 -3.06 -6.51
CA VAL A 135 6.10 -4.47 -6.15
C VAL A 135 7.50 -4.95 -5.86
N VAL A 136 7.68 -5.46 -4.66
CA VAL A 136 8.92 -6.03 -4.16
C VAL A 136 8.69 -7.51 -3.94
N LEU A 137 9.67 -8.35 -4.22
CA LEU A 137 9.62 -9.78 -3.97
C LEU A 137 10.68 -10.22 -2.97
N SER A 138 10.39 -11.32 -2.30
CA SER A 138 11.35 -12.15 -1.59
C SER A 138 11.10 -13.62 -1.94
N THR A 139 12.17 -14.41 -1.98
CA THR A 139 12.12 -15.87 -2.23
C THR A 139 12.43 -16.69 -0.98
N THR A 140 12.77 -16.02 0.13
CA THR A 140 13.05 -16.62 1.43
C THR A 140 11.82 -16.62 2.32
N CYS A 141 11.86 -17.41 3.38
CA CYS A 141 10.94 -17.25 4.52
C CYS A 141 11.36 -16.00 5.29
N VAL A 142 10.43 -15.05 5.49
CA VAL A 142 10.66 -13.75 6.11
C VAL A 142 9.96 -13.69 7.46
N VAL A 143 10.74 -13.47 8.51
CA VAL A 143 10.31 -13.13 9.86
C VAL A 143 10.28 -11.59 9.98
N PRO A 144 9.09 -10.96 10.07
CA PRO A 144 8.95 -9.51 9.94
C PRO A 144 9.62 -8.68 11.04
N GLY A 145 9.80 -9.25 12.24
CA GLY A 145 10.30 -8.54 13.42
C GLY A 145 9.21 -8.25 14.45
N ASN A 146 9.56 -7.53 15.51
CA ASN A 146 8.67 -7.24 16.65
C ASN A 146 7.77 -6.01 16.41
N ASP A 147 8.10 -5.17 15.43
CA ASP A 147 7.40 -3.95 15.01
C ASP A 147 6.30 -4.22 13.96
N VAL A 148 6.07 -5.49 13.65
CA VAL A 148 4.98 -5.90 12.74
C VAL A 148 3.63 -5.44 13.28
N ARG A 149 2.85 -4.81 12.39
CA ARG A 149 1.50 -4.34 12.68
C ARG A 149 0.51 -4.88 11.67
N VAL A 150 -0.72 -5.08 12.15
CA VAL A 150 -1.80 -5.66 11.36
C VAL A 150 -3.05 -4.83 11.52
N ALA A 151 -3.70 -4.50 10.41
CA ALA A 151 -5.03 -3.91 10.40
C ALA A 151 -6.01 -4.85 9.67
N ASP A 152 -7.20 -5.00 10.23
CA ASP A 152 -8.32 -5.62 9.55
C ASP A 152 -8.90 -4.65 8.50
N PHE A 153 -9.10 -5.12 7.27
CA PHE A 153 -9.53 -4.25 6.19
C PHE A 153 -10.97 -3.75 6.37
N GLU A 154 -11.86 -4.54 6.97
CA GLU A 154 -13.23 -4.10 7.24
C GLU A 154 -13.26 -3.00 8.29
N GLN A 155 -12.41 -3.10 9.31
CA GLN A 155 -12.25 -2.05 10.32
C GLN A 155 -11.74 -0.75 9.70
N LEU A 156 -10.79 -0.81 8.76
CA LEU A 156 -10.34 0.39 8.02
C LEU A 156 -11.50 1.06 7.28
N GLU A 157 -12.37 0.29 6.62
CA GLU A 157 -13.56 0.83 5.94
C GLU A 157 -14.55 1.44 6.92
N GLN A 158 -14.81 0.78 8.06
CA GLN A 158 -15.73 1.25 9.10
C GLN A 158 -15.24 2.53 9.81
N GLN A 159 -13.92 2.71 9.95
CA GLN A 159 -13.31 3.90 10.55
C GLN A 159 -13.06 5.04 9.55
N GLY A 160 -13.74 5.03 8.40
CA GLY A 160 -13.75 6.18 7.51
C GLY A 160 -12.65 6.20 6.45
N LEU A 161 -12.05 5.06 6.07
CA LEU A 161 -11.09 5.01 4.94
C LEU A 161 -11.64 5.69 3.68
N TYR A 162 -12.90 5.42 3.34
CA TYR A 162 -13.55 6.01 2.16
C TYR A 162 -14.19 7.38 2.42
N GLU A 163 -14.29 7.81 3.68
CA GLU A 163 -14.61 9.20 3.99
C GLU A 163 -13.37 10.07 3.74
N LEU A 164 -12.20 9.60 4.18
CA LEU A 164 -10.94 10.28 3.98
C LEU A 164 -10.48 10.23 2.52
N TYR A 165 -10.71 9.11 1.82
CA TYR A 165 -10.34 8.93 0.41
C TYR A 165 -11.50 8.31 -0.42
N PRO A 166 -12.52 9.11 -0.78
CA PRO A 166 -13.70 8.60 -1.51
C PRO A 166 -13.37 7.87 -2.81
N TYR A 167 -12.36 8.33 -3.54
CA TYR A 167 -11.94 7.74 -4.81
C TYR A 167 -11.41 6.30 -4.68
N LEU A 168 -10.99 5.85 -3.49
CA LEU A 168 -10.62 4.47 -3.24
C LEU A 168 -11.84 3.56 -3.08
N GLY A 169 -12.99 4.11 -2.68
CA GLY A 169 -14.25 3.42 -2.44
C GLY A 169 -15.04 3.08 -3.71
N GLU A 170 -14.45 3.30 -4.87
CA GLU A 170 -15.08 3.13 -6.18
C GLU A 170 -15.07 1.69 -6.69
N ASN A 171 -14.12 0.89 -6.19
CA ASN A 171 -14.06 -0.53 -6.50
C ASN A 171 -15.27 -1.30 -5.97
N ARG A 172 -15.95 -0.76 -4.96
CA ARG A 172 -17.15 -1.33 -4.35
C ARG A 172 -18.29 -1.50 -5.34
N PHE A 173 -18.31 -0.67 -6.39
CA PHE A 173 -19.41 -0.58 -7.34
C PHE A 173 -19.07 -1.17 -8.73
N ARG A 174 -17.90 -1.81 -8.87
CA ARG A 174 -17.44 -2.34 -10.16
C ARG A 174 -17.31 -3.84 -10.12
N ASP A 175 -17.84 -4.51 -11.13
CA ASP A 175 -17.55 -5.91 -11.38
C ASP A 175 -16.08 -6.07 -11.82
N ARG A 176 -15.27 -6.70 -10.97
CA ARG A 176 -13.87 -7.08 -11.22
C ARG A 176 -12.96 -5.91 -11.65
N PRO A 177 -12.74 -4.90 -10.78
CA PRO A 177 -11.86 -3.80 -11.09
C PRO A 177 -10.43 -4.30 -11.34
N LYS A 178 -9.78 -3.79 -12.39
CA LYS A 178 -8.38 -4.09 -12.68
C LYS A 178 -7.48 -3.29 -11.73
N LEU A 179 -6.78 -3.95 -10.82
CA LEU A 179 -5.92 -3.33 -9.79
C LEU A 179 -5.06 -2.17 -10.32
N ASN A 180 -4.30 -2.40 -11.39
CA ASN A 180 -3.42 -1.37 -11.96
C ASN A 180 -4.20 -0.10 -12.35
N ARG A 181 -5.41 -0.24 -12.89
CA ARG A 181 -6.25 0.89 -13.28
C ARG A 181 -6.72 1.66 -12.03
N VAL A 182 -7.05 0.97 -10.95
CA VAL A 182 -7.45 1.62 -9.68
C VAL A 182 -6.31 2.48 -9.16
N ILE A 183 -5.11 1.90 -9.06
CA ILE A 183 -3.94 2.57 -8.51
C ILE A 183 -3.55 3.77 -9.37
N GLU A 184 -3.53 3.60 -10.70
CA GLU A 184 -3.28 4.71 -11.63
C GLU A 184 -4.30 5.82 -11.47
N GLN A 185 -5.59 5.51 -11.40
CA GLN A 185 -6.62 6.53 -11.24
C GLN A 185 -6.52 7.25 -9.90
N ALA A 186 -6.23 6.51 -8.82
CA ALA A 186 -6.03 7.08 -7.51
C ALA A 186 -4.80 8.01 -7.47
N ARG A 187 -3.69 7.63 -8.11
CA ARG A 187 -2.51 8.50 -8.25
C ARG A 187 -2.81 9.70 -9.12
N ASP A 188 -3.33 9.48 -10.32
CA ASP A 188 -3.66 10.54 -11.27
C ASP A 188 -4.61 11.57 -10.66
N PHE A 189 -5.55 11.17 -9.81
CA PHE A 189 -6.46 12.08 -9.10
C PHE A 189 -5.82 12.72 -7.88
N GLY A 190 -5.23 11.90 -7.00
CA GLY A 190 -4.65 12.36 -5.73
C GLY A 190 -3.46 13.30 -5.91
N TRP A 191 -2.83 13.31 -7.10
CA TRP A 191 -1.57 14.00 -7.36
C TRP A 191 -1.63 15.14 -8.38
N GLN A 192 -2.83 15.57 -8.79
CA GLN A 192 -3.00 16.68 -9.76
C GLN A 192 -2.56 18.01 -9.19
N SER A 193 -2.93 18.24 -7.94
CA SER A 193 -2.72 19.47 -7.20
C SER A 193 -2.53 19.14 -5.73
N GLU A 194 -1.88 20.05 -5.02
CA GLU A 194 -1.82 19.96 -3.57
C GLU A 194 -3.21 20.15 -2.97
N ARG A 195 -3.51 19.34 -1.96
CA ARG A 195 -4.80 19.35 -1.26
C ARG A 195 -4.58 19.72 0.20
N PRO A 196 -5.27 20.75 0.73
CA PRO A 196 -5.11 21.15 2.12
C PRO A 196 -5.61 20.06 3.07
N LEU A 197 -4.94 19.92 4.22
CA LEU A 197 -5.46 19.13 5.34
C LEU A 197 -6.40 19.97 6.20
N SER A 198 -7.37 19.30 6.80
CA SER A 198 -8.18 19.84 7.88
C SER A 198 -7.96 19.01 9.14
N LEU A 199 -8.19 19.60 10.32
CA LEU A 199 -8.04 18.87 11.59
C LEU A 199 -8.87 17.56 11.62
N PRO A 200 -10.12 17.51 11.10
CA PRO A 200 -10.85 16.25 11.02
C PRO A 200 -10.22 15.21 10.11
N LYS A 201 -9.71 15.62 8.94
CA LYS A 201 -9.02 14.69 8.03
C LYS A 201 -7.76 14.09 8.67
N ILE A 202 -7.02 14.90 9.45
CA ILE A 202 -5.86 14.41 10.21
C ILE A 202 -6.31 13.45 11.33
N GLY A 203 -7.40 13.77 12.04
CA GLY A 203 -7.98 12.90 13.07
C GLY A 203 -8.40 11.54 12.52
N VAL A 204 -9.11 11.49 11.39
CA VAL A 204 -9.48 10.21 10.73
C VAL A 204 -8.23 9.45 10.28
N ALA A 205 -7.22 10.13 9.71
CA ALA A 205 -5.95 9.48 9.34
C ALA A 205 -5.24 8.88 10.57
N ALA A 206 -5.28 9.58 11.70
CA ALA A 206 -4.72 9.10 12.97
C ALA A 206 -5.48 7.87 13.50
N GLN A 207 -6.82 7.86 13.43
CA GLN A 207 -7.64 6.70 13.80
C GLN A 207 -7.35 5.49 12.90
N LEU A 208 -7.27 5.69 11.59
CA LEU A 208 -6.91 4.63 10.64
C LEU A 208 -5.50 4.08 10.90
N ALA A 209 -4.54 4.94 11.23
CA ALA A 209 -3.18 4.52 11.59
C ALA A 209 -3.18 3.69 12.89
N ALA A 210 -4.01 4.04 13.87
CA ALA A 210 -4.11 3.32 15.14
C ALA A 210 -4.74 1.92 15.01
N LEU A 211 -5.50 1.64 13.94
CA LEU A 211 -6.02 0.30 13.66
C LEU A 211 -4.92 -0.73 13.34
N PHE A 212 -3.72 -0.29 13.02
CA PHE A 212 -2.57 -1.17 12.82
C PHE A 212 -1.96 -1.53 14.17
N ILE A 213 -2.44 -2.62 14.75
CA ILE A 213 -2.06 -3.05 16.10
C ILE A 213 -0.80 -3.94 16.03
N GLY A 214 0.13 -3.74 16.95
CA GLY A 214 1.33 -4.55 17.09
C GLY A 214 1.04 -5.96 17.62
N VAL A 215 1.63 -6.99 17.03
CA VAL A 215 1.30 -8.39 17.35
C VAL A 215 1.89 -8.90 18.66
N ARG A 216 3.01 -8.32 19.11
CA ARG A 216 3.69 -8.72 20.36
C ARG A 216 3.49 -7.74 21.53
N GLY A 217 2.69 -6.70 21.35
CA GLY A 217 2.33 -5.73 22.40
C GLY A 217 0.99 -6.07 23.04
N ARG A 218 1.00 -6.83 24.14
CA ARG A 218 -0.18 -7.02 25.01
C ARG A 218 -0.58 -5.68 25.64
N ARG A 219 -1.39 -4.89 24.94
CA ARG A 219 -2.41 -3.98 25.48
C ARG A 219 -3.31 -3.58 24.30
N PRO A 220 -4.53 -4.13 24.20
CA PRO A 220 -5.56 -3.69 23.24
C PRO A 220 -5.89 -2.19 23.32
N SER A 221 -5.41 -1.51 24.38
CA SER A 221 -5.58 -0.08 24.67
C SER A 221 -4.33 0.77 24.35
N SER A 222 -3.37 0.27 23.58
CA SER A 222 -2.25 1.07 23.09
C SER A 222 -2.78 2.19 22.19
N THR A 223 -2.88 3.40 22.74
CA THR A 223 -3.21 4.64 22.01
C THR A 223 -2.06 5.18 21.15
N GLN A 224 -0.98 4.40 21.01
CA GLN A 224 0.20 4.81 20.27
C GLN A 224 -0.02 4.65 18.77
N ILE A 225 0.02 5.77 18.07
CA ILE A 225 0.00 5.84 16.62
C ILE A 225 1.43 5.75 16.12
N ASP A 226 1.69 4.84 15.17
CA ASP A 226 2.97 4.84 14.48
C ASP A 226 3.06 6.05 13.53
N PRO A 227 4.04 6.96 13.72
CA PRO A 227 4.25 8.09 12.82
C PRO A 227 4.43 7.67 11.35
N LEU A 228 5.07 6.53 11.06
CA LEU A 228 5.25 6.02 9.70
C LEU A 228 3.92 5.65 9.04
N LEU A 229 2.97 5.11 9.80
CA LEU A 229 1.65 4.76 9.30
C LEU A 229 0.79 5.99 9.09
N LEU A 230 0.84 6.97 10.01
CA LEU A 230 0.17 8.25 9.81
C LEU A 230 0.71 8.96 8.57
N ALA A 231 2.04 9.03 8.40
CA ALA A 231 2.68 9.57 7.20
C ALA A 231 2.20 8.84 5.94
N SER A 232 2.15 7.50 5.98
CA SER A 232 1.69 6.68 4.86
C SER A 232 0.25 6.99 4.46
N LEU A 233 -0.65 7.15 5.44
CA LEU A 233 -2.04 7.53 5.18
C LEU A 233 -2.12 8.94 4.60
N LEU A 234 -1.55 9.94 5.27
CA LEU A 234 -1.57 11.33 4.81
C LEU A 234 -1.00 11.51 3.39
N SER A 235 -0.01 10.68 3.02
CA SER A 235 0.64 10.67 1.70
C SER A 235 -0.18 10.04 0.55
N LEU A 236 -1.34 9.44 0.82
CA LEU A 236 -2.20 8.87 -0.24
C LEU A 236 -2.76 9.93 -1.21
N GLN A 237 -2.60 11.21 -0.88
CA GLN A 237 -2.96 12.36 -1.68
C GLN A 237 -1.85 13.41 -1.56
N LYS A 238 -1.62 14.18 -2.62
CA LYS A 238 -0.56 15.19 -2.64
C LYS A 238 -0.83 16.29 -1.62
N ARG A 239 0.09 16.48 -0.68
CA ARG A 239 0.02 17.52 0.37
C ARG A 239 1.12 18.56 0.23
N HIS A 240 0.95 19.68 0.89
CA HIS A 240 2.06 20.58 1.15
C HIS A 240 2.95 19.97 2.26
N SER A 241 4.26 20.03 2.12
CA SER A 241 5.22 19.42 3.07
C SER A 241 5.23 20.11 4.43
N SER A 242 4.86 21.40 4.48
CA SER A 242 4.65 22.17 5.72
C SER A 242 3.19 22.61 5.86
N ASP A 243 2.25 21.66 5.74
CA ASP A 243 0.82 21.95 5.89
C ASP A 243 0.54 22.55 7.30
N PRO A 244 -0.02 23.78 7.39
CA PRO A 244 -0.24 24.44 8.67
C PRO A 244 -1.20 23.70 9.60
N ALA A 245 -2.20 22.99 9.04
CA ALA A 245 -3.14 22.22 9.85
C ALA A 245 -2.45 21.02 10.50
N LEU A 246 -1.52 20.38 9.78
CA LEU A 246 -0.69 19.30 10.35
C LEU A 246 0.22 19.83 11.46
N THR A 247 0.90 20.96 11.23
CA THR A 247 1.74 21.59 12.26
C THR A 247 0.94 21.94 13.51
N CYS A 248 -0.21 22.59 13.36
CA CYS A 248 -1.11 22.96 14.45
C CYS A 248 -1.61 21.71 15.21
N TRP A 249 -2.05 20.69 14.49
CA TRP A 249 -2.50 19.44 15.09
C TRP A 249 -1.38 18.76 15.89
N LEU A 250 -0.16 18.70 15.36
CA LEU A 250 0.97 18.11 16.06
C LEU A 250 1.35 18.90 17.32
N GLN A 251 1.24 20.22 17.33
CA GLN A 251 1.49 21.03 18.53
C GLN A 251 0.48 20.73 19.65
N GLY A 252 -0.78 20.43 19.31
CA GLY A 252 -1.83 20.11 20.28
C GLY A 252 -1.86 18.65 20.73
N PHE A 253 -1.44 17.71 19.88
CA PHE A 253 -1.68 16.28 20.08
C PHE A 253 -0.43 15.41 20.03
N SER A 254 0.78 15.99 20.06
CA SER A 254 2.03 15.23 20.16
C SER A 254 3.01 15.85 21.14
N HIS A 255 3.92 15.02 21.67
CA HIS A 255 5.09 15.48 22.41
C HIS A 255 6.37 15.05 21.70
N GLU A 256 7.41 15.85 21.83
CA GLU A 256 8.74 15.52 21.33
C GLU A 256 9.37 14.41 22.20
N VAL A 257 9.99 13.44 21.55
CA VAL A 257 10.64 12.29 22.19
C VAL A 257 12.06 12.18 21.66
N ILE A 258 13.01 12.13 22.59
CA ILE A 258 14.43 11.89 22.29
C ILE A 258 14.63 10.37 22.22
N GLU A 259 14.96 9.86 21.03
CA GLU A 259 15.35 8.45 20.87
C GLU A 259 16.78 8.26 21.39
N ILE A 260 16.91 7.74 22.62
CA ILE A 260 18.20 7.60 23.34
C ILE A 260 19.17 6.62 22.64
N ASP A 261 18.67 5.75 21.74
CA ASP A 261 19.45 4.65 21.14
C ASP A 261 19.82 4.82 19.65
N THR A 262 19.70 6.02 19.07
CA THR A 262 20.13 6.24 17.68
C THR A 262 21.48 6.96 17.63
N CYS A 263 22.58 6.20 17.67
CA CYS A 263 23.83 6.67 17.06
C CYS A 263 23.51 7.06 15.62
N GLU A 264 23.52 8.37 15.38
CA GLU A 264 23.08 9.02 14.15
C GLU A 264 23.86 8.46 12.96
N VAL A 265 23.24 7.54 12.22
CA VAL A 265 23.53 7.44 10.80
C VAL A 265 22.70 8.55 10.16
N GLU A 266 23.34 9.68 9.89
CA GLU A 266 22.89 10.72 8.97
C GLU A 266 21.96 10.11 7.90
N PRO A 267 20.69 10.56 7.79
CA PRO A 267 19.84 10.10 6.72
C PRO A 267 20.42 10.62 5.40
N GLU A 268 21.21 9.80 4.72
CA GLU A 268 21.58 10.04 3.32
C GLU A 268 20.32 10.43 2.55
N PRO A 269 20.42 11.41 1.63
CA PRO A 269 19.27 11.91 0.88
C PRO A 269 18.54 10.73 0.26
N ALA A 270 17.31 10.51 0.71
CA ALA A 270 16.48 9.41 0.23
C ALA A 270 16.45 9.46 -1.30
N ARG A 271 17.01 8.43 -1.95
CA ARG A 271 16.81 8.21 -3.39
C ARG A 271 15.32 8.35 -3.66
N SER A 272 14.94 9.32 -4.49
CA SER A 272 13.54 9.62 -4.79
C SER A 272 12.84 8.34 -5.20
N SER A 273 11.89 7.88 -4.39
CA SER A 273 11.05 6.75 -4.77
C SER A 273 10.36 7.09 -6.08
N PRO A 274 10.31 6.19 -7.08
CA PRO A 274 9.50 6.43 -8.28
C PRO A 274 7.99 6.45 -7.97
N VAL A 275 7.63 6.09 -6.75
CA VAL A 275 6.26 6.03 -6.25
C VAL A 275 5.96 7.31 -5.48
N PRO A 276 5.06 8.18 -5.96
CA PRO A 276 4.91 9.53 -5.44
C PRO A 276 4.46 9.53 -3.98
N GLU A 277 3.50 8.67 -3.60
CA GLU A 277 3.05 8.58 -2.20
C GLU A 277 4.15 8.11 -1.24
N VAL A 278 5.06 7.24 -1.68
CA VAL A 278 6.18 6.80 -0.85
C VAL A 278 7.22 7.93 -0.69
N ALA A 279 7.43 8.75 -1.73
CA ALA A 279 8.30 9.91 -1.64
C ALA A 279 7.75 10.95 -0.64
N GLN A 280 6.45 11.27 -0.73
CA GLN A 280 5.82 12.20 0.20
C GLN A 280 5.70 11.66 1.62
N GLN A 281 5.53 10.34 1.80
CA GLN A 281 5.66 9.72 3.11
C GLN A 281 7.01 10.07 3.75
N HIS A 282 8.12 9.93 3.02
CA HIS A 282 9.44 10.28 3.52
C HIS A 282 9.57 11.77 3.86
N ASP A 283 8.95 12.65 3.06
CA ASP A 283 8.93 14.09 3.33
C ASP A 283 8.16 14.41 4.62
N LEU A 284 6.96 13.82 4.79
CA LEU A 284 6.13 13.99 5.98
C LEU A 284 6.80 13.42 7.24
N MET A 285 7.60 12.37 7.09
CA MET A 285 8.38 11.83 8.20
C MET A 285 9.37 12.83 8.79
N ARG A 286 9.83 13.86 8.05
CA ARG A 286 10.66 14.92 8.65
C ARG A 286 9.91 15.71 9.73
N ALA A 287 8.61 15.94 9.55
CA ALA A 287 7.78 16.65 10.51
C ALA A 287 7.32 15.76 11.68
N LEU A 288 7.20 14.45 11.43
CA LEU A 288 6.69 13.46 12.36
C LEU A 288 7.79 12.71 13.14
N LYS A 289 9.05 12.79 12.70
CA LYS A 289 10.20 12.18 13.38
C LYS A 289 10.28 12.72 14.81
N SER A 290 10.63 11.84 15.74
CA SER A 290 10.81 12.21 17.16
C SER A 290 9.53 12.75 17.81
N ARG A 291 8.34 12.45 17.28
CA ARG A 291 7.07 12.80 17.90
C ARG A 291 6.33 11.56 18.35
N GLN A 292 5.82 11.59 19.56
CA GLN A 292 4.84 10.64 20.06
C GLN A 292 3.47 11.29 20.08
N ILE A 293 2.53 10.69 19.36
CA ILE A 293 1.15 11.19 19.29
C ILE A 293 0.38 10.68 20.51
N VAL A 294 -0.32 11.60 21.17
CA VAL A 294 -1.11 11.35 22.37
C VAL A 294 -2.50 10.83 21.99
N GLY A 295 -3.05 9.91 22.78
CA GLY A 295 -4.37 9.33 22.55
C GLY A 295 -5.53 10.33 22.45
N ALA A 296 -5.39 11.55 22.99
CA ALA A 296 -6.36 12.64 22.80
C ALA A 296 -6.52 13.05 21.31
N GLY A 297 -5.48 12.86 20.50
CA GLY A 297 -5.55 13.05 19.05
C GLY A 297 -6.43 12.02 18.32
N LEU A 298 -6.78 10.91 18.98
CA LEU A 298 -7.71 9.89 18.46
C LEU A 298 -9.18 10.21 18.74
N THR A 299 -9.46 11.09 19.71
CA THR A 299 -10.82 11.45 20.12
C THR A 299 -11.21 12.89 19.71
N GLY A 300 -10.25 13.70 19.26
CA GLY A 300 -10.49 15.07 18.81
C GLY A 300 -11.05 15.15 17.38
N ASN A 301 -12.24 15.74 17.23
CA ASN A 301 -12.84 16.24 15.98
C ASN A 301 -12.69 15.33 14.75
N SER A 302 -12.95 14.03 14.86
CA SER A 302 -12.72 13.06 13.76
C SER A 302 -13.90 12.90 12.79
N THR A 303 -14.87 13.82 12.82
CA THR A 303 -16.00 13.80 11.88
C THR A 303 -15.72 14.80 10.75
N ILE A 304 -15.53 14.29 9.55
CA ILE A 304 -15.41 15.13 8.35
C ILE A 304 -16.81 15.66 8.02
N ALA A 305 -16.92 16.97 7.77
CA ALA A 305 -18.20 17.58 7.44
C ALA A 305 -18.78 16.95 6.15
N THR A 306 -20.07 16.65 6.15
CA THR A 306 -20.76 16.05 4.98
C THR A 306 -20.56 16.87 3.71
N THR A 307 -20.53 18.21 3.83
CA THR A 307 -20.24 19.12 2.72
C THR A 307 -18.87 18.89 2.08
N ASP A 308 -17.85 18.60 2.90
CA ASP A 308 -16.49 18.33 2.43
C ASP A 308 -16.44 16.99 1.71
N LEU A 309 -17.13 15.98 2.25
CA LEU A 309 -17.24 14.64 1.63
C LEU A 309 -17.94 14.73 0.27
N GLU A 310 -19.06 15.44 0.19
CA GLU A 310 -19.81 15.65 -1.05
C GLU A 310 -19.02 16.47 -2.07
N GLN A 311 -18.20 17.43 -1.62
CA GLN A 311 -17.31 18.16 -2.50
C GLN A 311 -16.24 17.24 -3.08
N ASP A 312 -15.50 16.50 -2.25
CA ASP A 312 -14.45 15.58 -2.70
C ASP A 312 -15.00 14.51 -3.67
N ALA A 313 -16.20 13.98 -3.40
CA ALA A 313 -16.89 13.04 -4.28
C ALA A 313 -17.25 13.67 -5.63
N ARG A 314 -17.85 14.85 -5.64
CA ARG A 314 -18.23 15.56 -6.88
C ARG A 314 -17.01 15.93 -7.72
N GLU A 315 -15.94 16.42 -7.11
CA GLU A 315 -14.69 16.74 -7.81
C GLU A 315 -14.11 15.50 -8.50
N PHE A 316 -14.14 14.36 -7.80
CA PHE A 316 -13.66 13.10 -8.34
C PHE A 316 -14.51 12.60 -9.52
N GLU A 317 -15.83 12.66 -9.41
CA GLU A 317 -16.75 12.32 -10.50
C GLU A 317 -16.54 13.20 -11.74
N GLN A 318 -16.42 14.52 -11.54
CA GLN A 318 -16.13 15.47 -12.60
C GLN A 318 -14.80 15.16 -13.29
N TRP A 319 -13.74 14.97 -12.50
CA TRP A 319 -12.43 14.59 -13.03
C TRP A 319 -12.51 13.30 -13.87
N ARG A 320 -13.16 12.27 -13.33
CA ARG A 320 -13.32 10.99 -14.01
C ARG A 320 -14.05 11.16 -15.33
N SER A 321 -15.15 11.92 -15.35
CA SER A 321 -15.94 12.22 -16.54
C SER A 321 -15.07 12.90 -17.61
N MET A 322 -14.30 13.93 -17.23
CA MET A 322 -13.37 14.62 -18.12
C MET A 322 -12.29 13.68 -18.68
N ARG A 323 -11.69 12.83 -17.84
CA ARG A 323 -10.69 11.86 -18.27
C ARG A 323 -11.27 10.86 -19.27
N ASP A 324 -12.46 10.32 -19.00
CA ASP A 324 -13.11 9.35 -19.86
C ASP A 324 -13.60 9.99 -21.18
N ALA A 325 -13.97 11.27 -21.17
CA ALA A 325 -14.22 12.05 -22.38
C ALA A 325 -12.95 12.24 -23.22
N ARG A 326 -11.83 12.64 -22.60
CA ARG A 326 -10.52 12.77 -23.28
C ARG A 326 -10.06 11.44 -23.88
N TYR A 327 -10.21 10.33 -23.15
CA TYR A 327 -9.86 9.00 -23.65
C TYR A 327 -10.70 8.62 -24.88
N ARG A 328 -12.02 8.88 -24.85
CA ARG A 328 -12.93 8.63 -25.98
C ARG A 328 -12.60 9.51 -27.20
N ALA A 329 -12.25 10.78 -26.97
CA ALA A 329 -11.84 11.70 -28.04
C ALA A 329 -10.51 11.27 -28.70
N GLY A 330 -9.55 10.79 -27.92
CA GLY A 330 -8.26 10.29 -28.42
C GLY A 330 -8.28 8.87 -29.00
N ASN A 331 -9.34 8.10 -28.73
CA ASN A 331 -9.57 6.76 -29.28
C ASN A 331 -10.98 6.69 -29.87
N PRO A 332 -11.27 7.45 -30.95
CA PRO A 332 -12.57 7.38 -31.59
C PRO A 332 -12.80 5.93 -32.01
N ARG A 333 -13.90 5.34 -31.54
CA ARG A 333 -14.31 4.01 -32.01
C ARG A 333 -14.42 4.11 -33.52
N THR A 334 -13.63 3.34 -34.25
CA THR A 334 -13.83 3.11 -35.68
C THR A 334 -15.15 2.39 -35.84
N SER A 335 -16.24 3.15 -35.94
CA SER A 335 -17.54 2.67 -36.38
C SER A 335 -17.41 2.31 -37.85
N GLY A 336 -16.98 1.07 -38.11
CA GLY A 336 -16.63 0.65 -39.46
C GLY A 336 -16.50 -0.87 -39.59
N LYS A 337 -17.60 -1.59 -39.40
CA LYS A 337 -17.95 -2.82 -40.17
C LYS A 337 -19.33 -3.31 -39.75
N GLY A 338 -20.35 -2.72 -40.36
CA GLY A 338 -21.74 -3.16 -40.31
C GLY A 338 -22.50 -2.81 -41.58
N GLY A 339 -21.79 -2.64 -42.71
CA GLY A 339 -22.40 -2.52 -44.03
C GLY A 339 -22.47 -3.90 -44.66
N ARG A 340 -23.45 -4.71 -44.26
CA ARG A 340 -23.92 -5.84 -45.06
C ARG A 340 -25.16 -5.34 -45.78
N SER A 341 -24.96 -4.81 -46.98
CA SER A 341 -26.02 -4.58 -47.96
C SER A 341 -26.59 -5.96 -48.34
N GLY A 342 -27.80 -6.24 -47.87
CA GLY A 342 -28.71 -7.17 -48.51
C GLY A 342 -29.79 -6.33 -49.19
N GLY A 343 -29.89 -6.44 -50.50
CA GLY A 343 -30.75 -5.65 -51.38
C GLY A 343 -30.11 -5.49 -52.73
#